data_AF-A0A8X7QRZ1-F1
#
_entry.id   AF-A0A8X7QRZ1-F1
#
_cell.length_a   1.000
_cell.length_b   1.000
_cell.length_c   1.000
_cell.angle_alpha   90.00
_cell.angle_beta   90.00
_cell.angle_gamma   90.00
#
_symmetry.space_group_name_H-M   'P 1'
#
loop_
_entity.id
_entity.type
_entity.pdbx_description
1 polymer ?
#
loop_
_entity_poly.entity_id
_entity_poly.type
_entity_poly.pdbx_seq_one_letter_code
_entity_poly.pdbx_strand_id
1 'polypeptide(L)'
;MVGDTEVRFFADEWSEVHQLIPLVNDGETDKKGGYDIILMAETLYSISAQKRLYELIKRCLAYHDGAVYMAAKKYYFGVGGGTRQFLSMIEKDGKNGLYKERIVFVHPQHHP
;
A
#
# COMPACT_ATOMS: atom_id res chain seq x y z
N MET A 1 -9.66 -1.86 -29.65
CA MET A 1 -10.74 -1.45 -28.74
C MET A 1 -10.08 -0.71 -27.59
N VAL A 2 -10.29 0.60 -27.48
CA VAL A 2 -9.93 1.31 -26.24
C VAL A 2 -10.95 0.82 -25.22
N GLY A 3 -10.51 0.10 -24.19
CA GLY A 3 -11.40 -0.30 -23.11
C GLY A 3 -11.95 0.97 -22.45
N ASP A 4 -13.25 0.96 -22.10
CA ASP A 4 -13.83 2.05 -21.32
C ASP A 4 -13.01 2.25 -20.04
N THR A 5 -12.65 3.50 -19.77
CA THR A 5 -11.96 3.85 -18.53
C THR A 5 -12.97 3.85 -17.41
N GLU A 6 -12.86 2.86 -16.52
CA GLU A 6 -13.74 2.75 -15.37
C GLU A 6 -13.15 3.49 -14.15
N VAL A 7 -13.96 4.36 -13.53
CA VAL A 7 -13.60 5.10 -12.30
C VAL A 7 -14.61 4.74 -11.21
N ARG A 8 -14.11 4.32 -10.04
CA ARG A 8 -14.94 3.97 -8.87
C ARG A 8 -14.42 4.70 -7.63
N PHE A 9 -15.33 5.02 -6.71
CA PHE A 9 -15.02 5.67 -5.45
C PHE A 9 -15.47 4.76 -4.30
N PHE A 10 -14.63 4.63 -3.28
CA PHE A 10 -14.89 3.80 -2.10
C PHE A 10 -14.52 4.59 -0.84
N ALA A 11 -15.23 4.36 0.25
CA ALA A 11 -14.97 4.99 1.54
C ALA A 11 -15.29 4.00 2.66
N ASP A 12 -14.28 3.66 3.46
CA ASP A 12 -14.40 2.84 4.67
C ASP A 12 -13.10 2.93 5.49
N GLU A 13 -13.02 2.19 6.58
CA GLU A 13 -11.80 1.98 7.36
C GLU A 13 -10.85 0.98 6.66
N TRP A 14 -9.53 1.11 6.87
CA TRP A 14 -8.52 0.32 6.15
C TRP A 14 -8.69 -1.20 6.29
N SER A 15 -9.16 -1.68 7.43
CA SER A 15 -9.41 -3.10 7.66
C SER A 15 -10.69 -3.62 7.00
N GLU A 16 -11.62 -2.75 6.59
CA GLU A 16 -12.93 -3.15 6.05
C GLU A 16 -13.09 -2.84 4.55
N VAL A 17 -12.43 -1.80 4.03
CA VAL A 17 -12.62 -1.31 2.64
C VAL A 17 -12.38 -2.37 1.56
N HIS A 18 -11.56 -3.38 1.85
CA HIS A 18 -11.32 -4.52 0.95
C HIS A 18 -12.59 -5.30 0.58
N GLN A 19 -13.67 -5.21 1.36
CA GLN A 19 -14.95 -5.85 1.07
C GLN A 19 -15.73 -5.13 -0.04
N LEU A 20 -15.45 -3.84 -0.24
CA LEU A 20 -16.08 -3.00 -1.26
C LEU A 20 -15.26 -2.98 -2.55
N ILE A 21 -13.96 -3.21 -2.44
CA ILE A 21 -13.00 -3.15 -3.55
C ILE A 21 -13.11 -4.44 -4.40
N PRO A 22 -13.36 -4.33 -5.71
CA PRO A 22 -13.61 -5.50 -6.58
C PRO A 22 -12.36 -6.34 -6.87
N LEU A 23 -11.17 -5.72 -6.82
CA LEU A 23 -9.90 -6.33 -7.19
C LEU A 23 -9.09 -6.61 -5.92
N VAL A 24 -9.38 -7.74 -5.30
CA VAL A 24 -8.63 -8.27 -4.16
C VAL A 24 -7.94 -9.56 -4.58
N ASN A 25 -6.68 -9.68 -4.21
CA ASN A 25 -5.84 -10.85 -4.33
C ASN A 25 -6.10 -11.76 -3.12
N ASP A 26 -6.47 -13.01 -3.38
CA ASP A 26 -6.71 -14.04 -2.35
C ASP A 26 -5.41 -14.68 -1.82
N GLY A 27 -4.26 -14.31 -2.40
CA GLY A 27 -2.94 -14.75 -1.94
C GLY A 27 -2.60 -16.21 -2.26
N GLU A 28 -3.50 -16.94 -2.94
CA GLU A 28 -3.38 -18.39 -3.15
C GLU A 28 -3.46 -18.82 -4.62
N THR A 29 -3.77 -17.93 -5.57
CA THR A 29 -3.88 -18.31 -6.99
C THR A 29 -3.22 -17.33 -7.96
N ASP A 30 -2.65 -17.84 -9.06
CA ASP A 30 -2.18 -17.06 -10.25
C ASP A 30 -3.32 -16.32 -10.98
N LYS A 31 -4.50 -16.16 -10.35
CA LYS A 31 -5.57 -15.33 -10.90
C LYS A 31 -5.13 -13.87 -10.86
N LYS A 32 -5.39 -13.15 -11.96
CA LYS A 32 -5.14 -11.70 -12.11
C LYS A 32 -6.06 -10.87 -11.21
N GLY A 33 -5.89 -10.98 -9.90
CA GLY A 33 -6.54 -10.13 -8.89
C GLY A 33 -5.60 -9.02 -8.42
N GLY A 34 -6.19 -7.93 -7.92
CA GLY A 34 -5.44 -6.78 -7.43
C GLY A 34 -5.11 -5.74 -8.49
N TYR A 35 -4.46 -4.67 -8.04
CA TYR A 35 -4.05 -3.51 -8.81
C TYR A 35 -2.56 -3.60 -9.15
N ASP A 36 -2.22 -3.25 -10.38
CA ASP A 36 -0.84 -3.15 -10.84
C ASP A 36 -0.10 -1.98 -10.17
N ILE A 37 -0.82 -0.91 -9.85
CA ILE A 37 -0.25 0.28 -9.22
C ILE A 37 -1.14 0.72 -8.06
N ILE A 38 -0.53 0.86 -6.88
CA ILE A 38 -1.13 1.54 -5.74
C ILE A 38 -0.38 2.85 -5.51
N LEU A 39 -1.10 3.97 -5.53
CA LEU A 39 -0.57 5.30 -5.24
C LEU A 39 -1.05 5.76 -3.87
N MET A 40 -0.14 6.23 -3.02
CA MET A 40 -0.47 6.77 -1.70
C MET A 40 0.31 8.05 -1.40
N ALA A 41 -0.33 8.94 -0.65
CA ALA A 41 0.29 10.17 -0.15
C ALA A 41 -0.13 10.42 1.30
N GLU A 42 0.85 10.73 2.16
CA GLU A 42 0.63 11.17 3.55
C GLU A 42 -0.21 10.20 4.43
N THR A 43 -0.12 8.89 4.22
CA THR A 43 -0.93 7.87 4.92
C THR A 43 -0.23 7.21 6.13
N LEU A 44 1.03 7.56 6.43
CA LEU A 44 1.85 6.88 7.46
C LEU A 44 1.94 7.59 8.82
N TYR A 45 1.15 8.63 9.06
CA TYR A 45 1.22 9.43 10.29
C TYR A 45 0.82 8.63 11.55
N SER A 46 -0.14 7.71 11.45
CA SER A 46 -0.67 6.95 12.57
C SER A 46 -0.01 5.57 12.70
N ILE A 47 0.75 5.38 13.77
CA ILE A 47 1.41 4.11 14.12
C ILE A 47 0.39 2.96 14.18
N SER A 48 -0.75 3.19 14.84
CA SER A 48 -1.76 2.15 15.07
C SER A 48 -2.47 1.72 13.77
N ALA A 49 -2.53 2.59 12.77
CA ALA A 49 -3.16 2.31 11.48
C ALA A 49 -2.23 1.61 10.48
N GLN A 50 -0.90 1.75 10.64
CA GLN A 50 0.09 1.22 9.68
C GLN A 50 -0.09 -0.27 9.40
N LYS A 51 -0.39 -1.09 10.42
CA LYS A 51 -0.61 -2.53 10.25
C LYS A 51 -1.83 -2.81 9.36
N ARG A 52 -2.96 -2.13 9.60
CA ARG A 52 -4.20 -2.31 8.82
C ARG A 52 -4.00 -1.85 7.37
N LEU A 53 -3.32 -0.72 7.19
CA LEU A 53 -2.94 -0.23 5.86
C LEU A 53 -2.07 -1.24 5.11
N TYR A 54 -1.09 -1.85 5.77
CA TYR A 54 -0.23 -2.85 5.14
C TYR A 54 -0.98 -4.13 4.76
N GLU A 55 -1.90 -4.61 5.59
CA GLU A 55 -2.77 -5.74 5.23
C GLU A 55 -3.67 -5.42 4.02
N LEU A 56 -4.19 -4.20 3.94
CA LEU A 56 -4.95 -3.75 2.78
C LEU A 56 -4.10 -3.72 1.52
N ILE A 57 -2.87 -3.22 1.60
CA ILE A 57 -1.93 -3.21 0.46
C ILE A 57 -1.70 -4.64 -0.04
N LYS A 58 -1.44 -5.61 0.84
CA LYS A 58 -1.24 -7.01 0.44
C LYS A 58 -2.45 -7.59 -0.28
N ARG A 59 -3.66 -7.25 0.19
CA ARG A 59 -4.93 -7.68 -0.43
C ARG A 59 -5.17 -7.02 -1.78
N CYS A 60 -4.82 -5.74 -1.92
CA CYS A 60 -5.12 -4.99 -3.14
C CYS A 60 -4.01 -5.08 -4.19
N LEU A 61 -2.80 -5.47 -3.85
CA LEU A 61 -1.68 -5.48 -4.79
C LEU A 61 -1.69 -6.77 -5.62
N ALA A 62 -1.51 -6.65 -6.94
CA ALA A 62 -1.34 -7.82 -7.82
C ALA A 62 -0.22 -8.74 -7.29
N TYR A 63 -0.27 -10.06 -7.46
CA TYR A 63 0.68 -10.95 -6.76
C TYR A 63 2.14 -10.80 -7.24
N HIS A 64 2.38 -10.72 -8.56
CA HIS A 64 3.73 -10.71 -9.15
C HIS A 64 4.25 -9.32 -9.53
N ASP A 65 3.48 -8.55 -10.31
CA ASP A 65 4.01 -7.37 -11.04
C ASP A 65 3.60 -6.02 -10.47
N GLY A 66 2.73 -6.00 -9.46
CA GLY A 66 2.24 -4.74 -8.89
C GLY A 66 3.31 -3.95 -8.13
N ALA A 67 3.19 -2.63 -8.10
CA ALA A 67 4.06 -1.75 -7.33
C ALA A 67 3.26 -0.73 -6.50
N VAL A 68 3.84 -0.35 -5.37
CA VAL A 68 3.29 0.66 -4.46
C VAL A 68 4.20 1.88 -4.48
N TYR A 69 3.68 3.03 -4.89
CA TYR A 69 4.40 4.30 -4.82
C TYR A 69 3.82 5.13 -3.70
N MET A 70 4.67 5.49 -2.73
CA MET A 70 4.25 6.19 -1.54
C MET A 70 5.03 7.49 -1.34
N ALA A 71 4.33 8.62 -1.39
CA ALA A 71 4.84 9.89 -0.90
C ALA A 71 4.56 10.01 0.60
N ALA A 72 5.58 9.88 1.44
CA ALA A 72 5.42 9.99 2.89
C ALA A 72 6.67 10.57 3.57
N LYS A 73 6.47 11.31 4.66
CA LYS A 73 7.55 11.83 5.49
C LYS A 73 8.32 10.70 6.18
N LYS A 74 9.64 10.89 6.32
CA LYS A 74 10.50 9.99 7.11
C LYS A 74 10.02 9.86 8.56
N TYR A 75 9.52 10.94 9.12
CA TYR A 75 8.99 11.00 10.47
C TYR A 75 7.93 12.10 10.61
N TYR A 76 6.83 11.80 11.31
CA TYR A 76 5.78 12.75 11.68
C TYR A 76 5.89 13.05 13.18
N PHE A 77 6.31 14.29 13.52
CA PHE A 77 6.44 14.72 14.92
C PHE A 77 5.07 14.70 15.64
N GLY A 78 5.08 14.39 16.94
CA GLY A 78 3.88 14.30 17.78
C GLY A 78 3.19 12.93 17.73
N VAL A 79 2.88 12.43 16.53
CA VAL A 79 2.20 11.14 16.32
C VAL A 79 3.14 9.95 16.16
N GLY A 80 4.41 10.21 15.81
CA GLY A 80 5.50 9.23 15.80
C GLY A 80 5.56 8.29 14.58
N GLY A 81 4.61 8.40 13.65
CA GLY A 81 4.60 7.62 12.40
C GLY A 81 5.70 8.03 11.40
N GLY A 82 5.77 7.34 10.27
CA GLY A 82 6.68 7.65 9.16
C GLY A 82 7.22 6.41 8.45
N THR A 83 7.98 6.65 7.38
CA THR A 83 8.48 5.56 6.52
C THR A 83 9.40 4.58 7.26
N ARG A 84 10.23 5.06 8.19
CA ARG A 84 11.17 4.20 8.94
C ARG A 84 10.44 3.16 9.79
N GLN A 85 9.37 3.57 10.46
CA GLN A 85 8.60 2.68 11.31
C GLN A 85 7.80 1.67 10.47
N PHE A 86 7.18 2.14 9.39
CA PHE A 86 6.45 1.30 8.46
C PHE A 86 7.34 0.20 7.85
N LEU A 87 8.55 0.56 7.41
CA LEU A 87 9.56 -0.40 6.94
C LEU A 87 9.93 -1.42 8.02
N SER A 88 10.20 -0.97 9.25
CA SER A 88 10.53 -1.87 10.36
C SER A 88 9.39 -2.84 10.67
N MET A 89 8.14 -2.41 10.52
CA MET A 89 6.97 -3.27 10.68
C MET A 89 6.90 -4.34 9.58
N ILE A 90 7.14 -3.95 8.31
CA ILE A 90 7.14 -4.88 7.16
C ILE A 90 8.26 -5.92 7.30
N GLU A 91 9.46 -5.50 7.70
CA GLU A 91 10.59 -6.41 7.90
C GLU A 91 10.32 -7.47 8.98
N LYS A 92 9.52 -7.13 9.99
CA LYS A 92 9.12 -8.05 11.06
C LYS A 92 8.00 -9.01 10.66
N ASP A 93 7.30 -8.77 9.54
CA ASP A 93 6.25 -9.66 9.01
C ASP A 93 6.82 -10.98 8.44
N GLY A 94 8.15 -11.20 8.52
CA GLY A 94 8.79 -12.48 8.28
C GLY A 94 8.73 -12.94 6.81
N LYS A 95 7.74 -13.78 6.46
CA LYS A 95 7.64 -14.58 5.21
C LYS A 95 7.33 -13.79 3.93
N ASN A 96 7.15 -12.47 4.03
CA ASN A 96 6.62 -11.62 2.95
C ASN A 96 7.60 -10.52 2.51
N GLY A 97 8.91 -10.74 2.62
CA GLY A 97 9.94 -9.80 2.15
C GLY A 97 9.76 -9.32 0.71
N LEU A 98 9.03 -10.10 -0.11
CA LEU A 98 8.59 -9.73 -1.46
C LEU A 98 7.87 -8.38 -1.51
N TYR A 99 7.03 -8.03 -0.53
CA TYR A 99 6.29 -6.77 -0.57
C TYR A 99 7.17 -5.56 -0.27
N LYS A 100 8.28 -5.73 0.45
CA LYS A 100 9.22 -4.63 0.72
C LYS A 100 9.84 -4.11 -0.57
N GLU A 101 10.27 -5.02 -1.45
CA GLU A 101 10.88 -4.69 -2.74
C GLU A 101 9.88 -4.03 -3.71
N ARG A 102 8.58 -4.09 -3.39
CA ARG A 102 7.49 -3.55 -4.21
C ARG A 102 6.99 -2.20 -3.71
N ILE A 103 7.55 -1.70 -2.60
CA ILE A 103 7.21 -0.39 -2.03
C ILE A 103 8.34 0.60 -2.36
N VAL A 104 8.01 1.57 -3.19
CA VAL A 104 8.89 2.66 -3.58
C VAL A 104 8.46 3.93 -2.85
N PHE A 105 9.33 4.45 -1.97
CA PHE A 105 9.11 5.75 -1.36
C PHE A 105 9.50 6.86 -2.33
N VAL A 106 8.52 7.67 -2.70
CA VAL A 106 8.73 8.85 -3.53
C VAL A 106 9.07 10.01 -2.60
N HIS A 107 10.30 10.50 -2.68
CA HIS A 107 10.74 11.67 -1.96
C HIS A 107 10.77 12.88 -2.91
N PRO A 108 10.33 14.07 -2.47
CA PRO A 108 10.57 15.29 -3.21
C PRO A 108 12.07 15.43 -3.44
N GLN A 109 12.47 15.50 -4.72
CA GLN A 109 13.83 15.91 -5.10
C GLN A 109 14.09 17.23 -4.36
N HIS A 110 15.04 17.23 -3.42
CA HIS A 110 15.51 18.48 -2.86
C HIS A 110 16.34 19.11 -3.97
N HIS A 111 15.72 20.03 -4.73
CA HIS A 111 16.50 20.96 -5.52
C HIS A 111 17.38 21.75 -4.53
N PRO A 112 18.70 21.81 -4.76
CA PRO A 112 19.64 22.51 -3.90
C PRO A 112 19.35 24.01 -3.81
#